data_AF-A0A022S0E3-F1
#
_entry.id   AF-A0A022S0E3-F1
#
_cell.length_a   1.000
_cell.length_b   1.000
_cell.length_c   1.000
_cell.angle_alpha   90.00
_cell.angle_beta   90.00
_cell.angle_gamma   90.00
#
_symmetry.space_group_name_H-M   'P 1'
#
loop_
_entity.id
_entity.type
_entity.pdbx_description
1 polymer ?
#
loop_
_entity_poly.entity_id
_entity_poly.type
_entity_poly.pdbx_seq_one_letter_code
_entity_poly.pdbx_strand_id
1 'polypeptide(L)'
;MLGKSVAMSFILAAVLVACGGEARLARESFVGTRGTQFVVNGRPFYFNGFNSYWLMYMASDPLTKEKVTETFAQASEYGMNLARTWAFSDGGNRPLQKSPGLYNEDMFKGLDFVVSEAKKHGIYLILSLVNNWEGYGGKKQYVQWARDQGQNLNNEDDFFTNPIVKGYYKNYVKAVLTRVNSITGVAYKDEPTIFAWELMNEPRCQSDLSGKSIQDWVAEMSTYVKSIDANHLLEVGLEGFYGEFVPGKKQNNPGGIEVGTDFISNNRILQIDFTTIHIYPDQWYIFHCIIHS
;
A
#
# COMPACT_ATOMS: atom_id res chain seq x y z
N MET A 1 84.78 6.57 41.00
CA MET A 1 83.63 5.64 41.05
C MET A 1 82.40 6.49 40.79
N LEU A 2 81.94 6.61 39.53
CA LEU A 2 80.83 5.82 38.94
C LEU A 2 79.69 5.62 39.96
N GLY A 3 78.44 6.00 39.75
CA GLY A 3 77.74 6.56 38.60
C GLY A 3 76.27 6.73 39.02
N LYS A 4 75.57 7.71 38.45
CA LYS A 4 74.48 7.54 37.46
C LYS A 4 73.15 8.01 38.05
N SER A 5 72.67 9.11 37.47
CA SER A 5 71.28 9.57 37.52
C SER A 5 70.33 8.46 37.14
N VAL A 6 69.21 8.34 37.86
CA VAL A 6 68.04 7.61 37.40
C VAL A 6 66.91 8.62 37.30
N ALA A 7 66.63 9.01 36.06
CA ALA A 7 65.43 9.75 35.68
C ALA A 7 64.23 8.83 35.86
N MET A 8 63.23 9.28 36.62
CA MET A 8 61.99 8.55 36.85
C MET A 8 61.02 8.94 35.72
N SER A 9 61.02 8.17 34.65
CA SER A 9 60.07 8.34 33.54
C SER A 9 58.67 7.96 33.98
N PHE A 10 57.76 8.93 34.01
CA PHE A 10 56.31 8.69 34.08
C PHE A 10 55.85 8.14 32.73
N ILE A 11 55.52 6.85 32.69
CA ILE A 11 54.77 6.26 31.57
C ILE A 11 53.30 6.58 31.81
N LEU A 12 52.80 7.63 31.16
CA LEU A 12 51.36 7.88 31.06
C LEU A 12 50.81 6.92 29.99
N ALA A 13 50.24 5.80 30.42
CA ALA A 13 49.49 4.92 29.54
C ALA A 13 48.20 5.62 29.13
N ALA A 14 48.19 6.23 27.94
CA ALA A 14 46.97 6.71 27.31
C ALA A 14 46.12 5.51 26.91
N VAL A 15 45.11 5.19 27.72
CA VAL A 15 44.03 4.29 27.31
C VAL A 15 43.18 5.07 26.32
N LEU A 16 43.46 4.88 25.02
CA LEU A 16 42.54 5.21 23.94
C LEU A 16 41.32 4.30 24.08
N VAL A 17 40.29 4.78 24.79
CA VAL A 17 38.94 4.27 24.59
C VAL A 17 38.56 4.72 23.19
N ALA A 18 38.76 3.83 22.22
CA ALA A 18 38.12 3.92 20.93
C ALA A 18 36.61 3.79 21.20
N CYS A 19 35.94 4.93 21.39
CA CYS A 19 34.51 5.02 21.12
C CYS A 19 34.35 4.74 19.63
N GLY A 20 34.31 3.45 19.27
CA GLY A 20 33.77 2.97 18.02
C GLY A 20 32.27 3.22 18.01
N GLY A 21 31.89 4.50 17.97
CA GLY A 21 30.64 4.90 17.38
C GLY A 21 30.79 4.65 15.89
N GLU A 22 30.60 3.40 15.47
CA GLU A 22 30.03 3.20 14.15
C GLU A 22 28.77 4.05 14.17
N ALA A 23 28.78 5.14 13.41
CA ALA A 23 27.55 5.73 12.93
C ALA A 23 26.88 4.61 12.14
N ARG A 24 26.13 3.76 12.84
CA ARG A 24 25.19 2.84 12.25
C ARG A 24 24.27 3.78 11.50
N LEU A 25 24.50 3.93 10.20
CA LEU A 25 23.53 4.53 9.28
C LEU A 25 22.21 3.92 9.73
N ALA A 26 21.36 4.73 10.34
CA ALA A 26 20.12 4.24 10.91
C ALA A 26 19.39 3.63 9.73
N ARG A 27 19.39 2.30 9.65
CA ARG A 27 18.69 1.58 8.59
C ARG A 27 17.25 2.03 8.78
N GLU A 28 16.74 2.83 7.85
CA GLU A 28 15.37 3.34 7.89
C GLU A 28 14.47 2.15 8.21
N SER A 29 13.83 2.19 9.38
CA SER A 29 13.02 1.07 9.85
C SER A 29 11.69 1.08 9.11
N PHE A 30 11.25 -0.08 8.64
CA PHE A 30 9.86 -0.25 8.22
C PHE A 30 8.89 0.16 9.33
N VAL A 31 7.74 0.65 8.91
CA VAL A 31 6.63 0.93 9.82
C VAL A 31 6.10 -0.39 10.35
N GLY A 32 5.93 -0.47 11.66
CA GLY A 32 5.38 -1.64 12.35
C GLY A 32 4.11 -1.31 13.12
N THR A 33 3.57 -2.31 13.80
CA THR A 33 2.45 -2.16 14.73
C THR A 33 2.83 -2.61 16.14
N ARG A 34 2.20 -2.01 17.15
CA ARG A 34 2.27 -2.45 18.55
C ARG A 34 0.90 -2.27 19.19
N GLY A 35 0.16 -3.36 19.34
CA GLY A 35 -1.25 -3.28 19.70
C GLY A 35 -2.01 -2.47 18.66
N THR A 36 -2.65 -1.38 19.07
CA THR A 36 -3.46 -0.52 18.21
C THR A 36 -2.73 0.74 17.73
N GLN A 37 -1.40 0.75 17.75
CA GLN A 37 -0.59 1.91 17.34
C GLN A 37 0.43 1.51 16.27
N PHE A 38 0.67 2.40 15.31
CA PHE A 38 1.82 2.30 14.43
C PHE A 38 3.10 2.73 15.16
N VAL A 39 4.21 2.11 14.78
CA VAL A 39 5.53 2.39 15.35
C VAL A 39 6.58 2.57 14.27
N VAL A 40 7.45 3.54 14.44
CA VAL A 40 8.65 3.78 13.61
C VAL A 40 9.84 3.90 14.54
N ASN A 41 10.93 3.17 14.26
CA ASN A 41 12.12 3.11 15.12
C ASN A 41 11.78 2.80 16.60
N GLY A 42 10.79 1.93 16.82
CA GLY A 42 10.37 1.50 18.15
C GLY A 42 9.52 2.52 18.94
N ARG A 43 9.16 3.67 18.35
CA ARG A 43 8.33 4.71 18.99
C ARG A 43 6.96 4.81 18.31
N PRO A 44 5.87 5.07 19.06
CA PRO A 44 4.58 5.39 18.47
C PRO A 44 4.72 6.52 17.44
N PHE A 45 4.08 6.36 16.29
CA PHE A 45 4.10 7.34 15.22
C PHE A 45 2.69 7.51 14.67
N TYR A 46 2.27 8.76 14.50
CA TYR A 46 0.94 9.12 14.01
C TYR A 46 1.05 9.64 12.59
N PHE A 47 0.19 9.13 11.72
CA PHE A 47 0.14 9.52 10.34
C PHE A 47 -1.01 10.50 10.11
N ASN A 48 -0.70 11.59 9.41
CA ASN A 48 -1.66 12.57 8.92
C ASN A 48 -1.35 12.76 7.44
N GLY A 49 -2.31 12.44 6.58
CA GLY A 49 -2.02 12.22 5.18
C GLY A 49 -3.14 12.62 4.23
N PHE A 50 -2.93 12.29 2.96
CA PHE A 50 -3.81 12.65 1.86
C PHE A 50 -3.91 11.51 0.84
N ASN A 51 -4.95 11.57 0.01
CA ASN A 51 -5.09 10.69 -1.15
C ASN A 51 -4.68 11.45 -2.41
N SER A 52 -3.84 10.85 -3.25
CA SER A 52 -3.46 11.39 -4.55
C SER A 52 -3.25 10.26 -5.54
N TYR A 53 -4.34 9.75 -6.12
CA TYR A 53 -4.32 8.59 -7.01
C TYR A 53 -3.52 8.79 -8.31
N TRP A 54 -3.33 10.04 -8.71
CA TRP A 54 -2.80 10.42 -10.03
C TRP A 54 -1.28 10.54 -10.08
N LEU A 55 -0.57 10.37 -8.94
CA LEU A 55 0.88 10.65 -8.85
C LEU A 55 1.70 9.88 -9.89
N MET A 56 1.50 8.56 -10.00
CA MET A 56 2.21 7.73 -11.00
C MET A 56 1.93 8.21 -12.44
N TYR A 57 0.66 8.51 -12.73
CA TYR A 57 0.23 8.97 -14.05
C TYR A 57 0.93 10.27 -14.43
N MET A 58 0.98 11.25 -13.53
CA MET A 58 1.66 12.53 -13.78
C MET A 58 3.18 12.37 -13.82
N ALA A 59 3.76 11.55 -12.94
CA ALA A 59 5.20 11.28 -12.92
C ALA A 59 5.74 10.64 -14.20
N SER A 60 4.91 9.85 -14.90
CA SER A 60 5.31 9.17 -16.14
C SER A 60 5.36 10.10 -17.37
N ASP A 61 4.85 11.33 -17.28
CA ASP A 61 4.96 12.34 -18.33
C ASP A 61 5.95 13.43 -17.90
N PRO A 62 7.09 13.61 -18.60
CA PRO A 62 8.08 14.64 -18.29
C PRO A 62 7.51 16.06 -18.16
N LEU A 63 6.44 16.38 -18.88
CA LEU A 63 5.81 17.71 -18.85
C LEU A 63 5.01 17.96 -17.57
N THR A 64 4.61 16.90 -16.86
CA THR A 64 3.77 17.00 -15.66
C THR A 64 4.41 16.44 -14.40
N LYS A 65 5.57 15.78 -14.54
CA LYS A 65 6.34 15.15 -13.47
C LYS A 65 6.63 16.08 -12.29
N GLU A 66 6.91 17.36 -12.55
CA GLU A 66 7.22 18.35 -11.50
C GLU A 66 6.06 18.56 -10.51
N LYS A 67 4.81 18.34 -10.95
CA LYS A 67 3.64 18.45 -10.06
C LYS A 67 3.70 17.45 -8.89
N VAL A 68 4.37 16.31 -9.08
CA VAL A 68 4.59 15.33 -8.00
C VAL A 68 5.57 15.88 -6.98
N THR A 69 6.68 16.48 -7.43
CA THR A 69 7.65 17.18 -6.58
C THR A 69 6.97 18.28 -5.77
N GLU A 70 6.21 19.16 -6.43
CA GLU A 70 5.52 20.28 -5.79
C GLU A 70 4.49 19.80 -4.76
N THR A 71 3.76 18.72 -5.06
CA THR A 71 2.77 18.14 -4.15
C THR A 71 3.43 17.61 -2.88
N PHE A 72 4.53 16.87 -3.01
CA PHE A 72 5.25 16.34 -1.85
C PHE A 72 5.96 17.43 -1.04
N ALA A 73 6.52 18.45 -1.71
CA ALA A 73 7.09 19.60 -1.04
C ALA A 73 6.05 20.34 -0.17
N GLN A 74 4.86 20.61 -0.73
CA GLN A 74 3.77 21.25 0.02
C GLN A 74 3.26 20.35 1.15
N ALA A 75 3.04 19.06 0.90
CA ALA A 75 2.61 18.14 1.94
C ALA A 75 3.58 18.12 3.14
N SER A 76 4.90 18.08 2.86
CA SER A 76 5.94 18.15 3.89
C SER A 76 5.92 19.49 4.64
N GLU A 77 5.77 20.62 3.93
CA GLU A 77 5.64 21.96 4.51
C GLU A 77 4.45 22.07 5.49
N TYR A 78 3.31 21.45 5.16
CA TYR A 78 2.13 21.42 6.02
C TYR A 78 2.14 20.28 7.06
N GLY A 79 3.23 19.53 7.19
CA GLY A 79 3.38 18.46 8.17
C GLY A 79 2.58 17.20 7.89
N MET A 80 2.13 16.99 6.64
CA MET A 80 1.60 15.70 6.20
C MET A 80 2.74 14.72 5.95
N ASN A 81 2.56 13.47 6.36
CA ASN A 81 3.61 12.44 6.35
C ASN A 81 3.20 11.13 5.67
N LEU A 82 2.01 11.07 5.08
CA LEU A 82 1.49 9.87 4.41
C LEU A 82 0.72 10.26 3.15
N ALA A 83 0.99 9.60 2.04
CA ALA A 83 0.18 9.68 0.84
C ALA A 83 -0.33 8.30 0.44
N ARG A 84 -1.64 8.17 0.23
CA ARG A 84 -2.24 6.99 -0.40
C ARG A 84 -2.35 7.24 -1.91
N THR A 85 -1.77 6.35 -2.72
CA THR A 85 -1.70 6.49 -4.19
C THR A 85 -1.78 5.14 -4.90
N TRP A 86 -2.16 5.15 -6.18
CA TRP A 86 -2.52 3.94 -6.90
C TRP A 86 -1.26 3.41 -7.57
N ALA A 87 -0.93 2.15 -7.32
CA ALA A 87 0.13 1.47 -8.03
C ALA A 87 -0.37 0.85 -9.34
N PHE A 88 -1.65 1.00 -9.71
CA PHE A 88 -2.27 0.37 -10.86
C PHE A 88 -2.73 1.36 -11.94
N SER A 89 -2.83 0.84 -13.17
CA SER A 89 -3.56 1.42 -14.30
C SER A 89 -3.70 0.30 -15.32
N ASP A 90 -4.86 -0.34 -15.33
CA ASP A 90 -5.12 -1.60 -16.02
C ASP A 90 -5.82 -1.33 -17.37
N GLY A 91 -5.10 -1.54 -18.46
CA GLY A 91 -5.61 -1.22 -19.81
C GLY A 91 -5.81 0.29 -20.06
N GLY A 92 -6.56 0.62 -21.11
CA GLY A 92 -6.86 2.01 -21.48
C GLY A 92 -5.70 2.76 -22.17
N ASN A 93 -5.72 4.09 -22.07
CA ASN A 93 -4.85 4.98 -22.87
C ASN A 93 -3.38 5.03 -22.38
N ARG A 94 -3.18 5.11 -21.05
CA ARG A 94 -1.85 5.13 -20.42
C ARG A 94 -1.78 4.08 -19.30
N PRO A 95 -1.80 2.79 -19.66
CA PRO A 95 -1.73 1.71 -18.69
C PRO A 95 -0.36 1.64 -18.03
N LEU A 96 -0.36 1.19 -16.77
CA LEU A 96 0.77 0.49 -16.19
C LEU A 96 0.76 -0.97 -16.68
N GLN A 97 -0.37 -1.66 -16.55
CA GLN A 97 -0.55 -3.02 -17.04
C GLN A 97 -1.35 -2.99 -18.35
N LYS A 98 -0.67 -3.24 -19.47
CA LYS A 98 -1.29 -3.21 -20.82
C LYS A 98 -2.23 -4.39 -21.03
N SER A 99 -1.77 -5.57 -20.59
CA SER A 99 -2.48 -6.85 -20.60
C SER A 99 -1.84 -7.75 -19.53
N PRO A 100 -2.41 -8.93 -19.20
CA PRO A 100 -1.87 -9.79 -18.15
C PRO A 100 -0.39 -10.12 -18.37
N GLY A 101 0.47 -9.71 -17.42
CA GLY A 101 1.92 -9.94 -17.46
C GLY A 101 2.72 -9.00 -18.38
N LEU A 102 2.07 -8.03 -19.05
CA LEU A 102 2.74 -7.05 -19.91
C LEU A 102 2.61 -5.65 -19.33
N TYR A 103 3.74 -5.06 -18.95
CA TYR A 103 3.78 -3.77 -18.27
C TYR A 103 4.39 -2.65 -19.12
N ASN A 104 4.00 -1.42 -18.82
CA ASN A 104 4.55 -0.21 -19.40
C ASN A 104 5.70 0.31 -18.52
N GLU A 105 6.94 0.14 -18.98
CA GLU A 105 8.12 0.52 -18.22
C GLU A 105 8.19 2.04 -17.93
N ASP A 106 7.69 2.90 -18.82
CA ASP A 106 7.69 4.35 -18.57
C ASP A 106 6.69 4.74 -17.47
N MET A 107 5.54 4.05 -17.39
CA MET A 107 4.59 4.23 -16.29
C MET A 107 5.19 3.73 -14.96
N PHE A 108 5.90 2.61 -15.01
CA PHE A 108 6.60 2.04 -13.86
C PHE A 108 7.72 2.96 -13.34
N LYS A 109 8.49 3.59 -14.24
CA LYS A 109 9.46 4.64 -13.88
C LYS A 109 8.79 5.89 -13.30
N GLY A 110 7.54 6.17 -13.70
CA GLY A 110 6.70 7.15 -13.03
C GLY A 110 6.49 6.79 -11.55
N LEU A 111 6.10 5.55 -11.26
CA LEU A 111 5.94 5.08 -9.88
C LEU A 111 7.27 5.08 -9.11
N ASP A 112 8.38 4.71 -9.76
CA ASP A 112 9.73 4.80 -9.16
C ASP A 112 10.05 6.21 -8.70
N PHE A 113 9.71 7.20 -9.54
CA PHE A 113 9.90 8.60 -9.21
C PHE A 113 9.04 9.03 -8.02
N VAL A 114 7.76 8.62 -7.99
CA VAL A 114 6.88 8.89 -6.84
C VAL A 114 7.49 8.37 -5.54
N VAL A 115 7.98 7.12 -5.53
CA VAL A 115 8.64 6.52 -4.36
C VAL A 115 9.90 7.30 -3.97
N SER A 116 10.75 7.64 -4.95
CA SER A 116 11.99 8.38 -4.67
C SER A 116 11.74 9.80 -4.15
N GLU A 117 10.70 10.47 -4.65
CA GLU A 117 10.38 11.85 -4.28
C GLU A 117 9.67 11.86 -2.91
N ALA A 118 8.77 10.92 -2.64
CA ALA A 118 8.18 10.74 -1.31
C ALA A 118 9.28 10.55 -0.24
N LYS A 119 10.28 9.71 -0.53
CA LYS A 119 11.45 9.50 0.34
C LYS A 119 12.19 10.80 0.64
N LYS A 120 12.47 11.59 -0.41
CA LYS A 120 13.19 12.86 -0.30
C LYS A 120 12.45 13.90 0.56
N HIS A 121 11.13 13.86 0.59
CA HIS A 121 10.29 14.77 1.38
C HIS A 121 9.81 14.19 2.72
N GLY A 122 10.28 12.99 3.10
CA GLY A 122 9.92 12.34 4.35
C GLY A 122 8.46 11.88 4.42
N ILE A 123 7.86 11.55 3.27
CA ILE A 123 6.48 11.11 3.14
C ILE A 123 6.43 9.61 2.89
N TYR A 124 5.61 8.92 3.67
CA TYR A 124 5.34 7.50 3.48
C TYR A 124 4.25 7.25 2.43
N LEU A 125 4.23 6.05 1.85
CA LEU A 125 3.26 5.66 0.82
C LEU A 125 2.40 4.45 1.20
N ILE A 126 1.08 4.57 1.04
CA ILE A 126 0.19 3.41 0.87
C ILE A 126 -0.03 3.20 -0.62
N LEU A 127 0.25 1.99 -1.11
CA LEU A 127 0.15 1.64 -2.51
C LEU A 127 -0.98 0.63 -2.74
N SER A 128 -2.08 1.10 -3.33
CA SER A 128 -3.21 0.24 -3.74
C SER A 128 -2.89 -0.52 -5.00
N LEU A 129 -3.19 -1.82 -5.02
CA LEU A 129 -2.75 -2.76 -6.05
C LEU A 129 -3.79 -3.00 -7.16
N VAL A 130 -5.07 -2.73 -6.92
CA VAL A 130 -6.11 -2.81 -7.96
C VAL A 130 -7.34 -2.01 -7.52
N ASN A 131 -8.21 -1.64 -8.45
CA ASN A 131 -9.47 -0.97 -8.13
C ASN A 131 -10.66 -1.93 -8.13
N ASN A 132 -11.64 -1.70 -7.27
CA ASN A 132 -12.99 -2.22 -7.46
C ASN A 132 -13.73 -1.51 -8.60
N TRP A 133 -13.53 -0.20 -8.73
CA TRP A 133 -14.21 0.63 -9.73
C TRP A 133 -13.51 0.65 -11.09
N GLU A 134 -14.19 1.16 -12.10
CA GLU A 134 -13.67 1.21 -13.48
C GLU A 134 -12.55 2.23 -13.71
N GLY A 135 -12.37 3.17 -12.77
CA GLY A 135 -11.32 4.19 -12.85
C GLY A 135 -9.94 3.55 -12.89
N TYR A 136 -9.18 3.83 -13.96
CA TYR A 136 -7.89 3.20 -14.24
C TYR A 136 -7.97 1.67 -14.40
N GLY A 137 -9.10 1.14 -14.86
CA GLY A 137 -9.30 -0.27 -15.16
C GLY A 137 -10.00 -1.03 -14.03
N GLY A 138 -9.24 -1.63 -13.12
CA GLY A 138 -9.79 -2.36 -11.97
C GLY A 138 -10.30 -3.78 -12.28
N LYS A 139 -11.04 -4.37 -11.33
CA LYS A 139 -11.48 -5.78 -11.40
C LYS A 139 -12.21 -6.13 -12.69
N LYS A 140 -13.00 -5.18 -13.24
CA LYS A 140 -13.71 -5.34 -14.52
C LYS A 140 -12.74 -5.61 -15.67
N GLN A 141 -11.62 -4.90 -15.74
CA GLN A 141 -10.62 -5.08 -16.80
C GLN A 141 -9.93 -6.44 -16.69
N TYR A 142 -9.66 -6.91 -15.48
CA TYR A 142 -9.10 -8.23 -15.22
C TYR A 142 -10.02 -9.37 -15.68
N VAL A 143 -11.32 -9.25 -15.39
CA VAL A 143 -12.35 -10.18 -15.90
C VAL A 143 -12.44 -10.09 -17.42
N GLN A 144 -12.37 -8.89 -18.00
CA GLN A 144 -12.41 -8.73 -19.45
C GLN A 144 -11.21 -9.40 -20.14
N TRP A 145 -9.99 -9.25 -19.61
CA TRP A 145 -8.82 -9.96 -20.16
C TRP A 145 -9.00 -11.47 -20.15
N ALA A 146 -9.61 -12.04 -19.10
CA ALA A 146 -9.91 -13.46 -19.06
C ALA A 146 -10.97 -13.87 -20.10
N ARG A 147 -12.01 -13.04 -20.31
CA ARG A 147 -13.01 -13.25 -21.38
C ARG A 147 -12.37 -13.23 -22.77
N ASP A 148 -11.45 -12.32 -23.01
CA ASP A 148 -10.71 -12.23 -24.28
C ASP A 148 -9.84 -13.47 -24.54
N GLN A 149 -9.49 -14.22 -23.48
CA GLN A 149 -8.81 -15.52 -23.53
C GLN A 149 -9.79 -16.72 -23.52
N GLY A 150 -11.08 -16.48 -23.75
CA GLY A 150 -12.11 -17.52 -23.87
C GLY A 150 -12.69 -18.02 -22.55
N GLN A 151 -12.43 -17.36 -21.42
CA GLN A 151 -13.10 -17.69 -20.16
C GLN A 151 -14.57 -17.24 -20.19
N ASN A 152 -15.49 -18.12 -19.82
CA ASN A 152 -16.90 -17.77 -19.68
C ASN A 152 -17.17 -17.21 -18.28
N LEU A 153 -17.13 -15.89 -18.13
CA LEU A 153 -17.30 -15.17 -16.87
C LEU A 153 -18.58 -14.33 -16.88
N ASN A 154 -19.40 -14.50 -15.84
CA ASN A 154 -20.73 -13.93 -15.70
C ASN A 154 -20.68 -12.42 -15.42
N ASN A 155 -19.86 -11.98 -14.46
CA ASN A 155 -19.82 -10.59 -14.03
C ASN A 155 -18.42 -10.22 -13.48
N GLU A 156 -18.25 -8.97 -13.06
CA GLU A 156 -16.96 -8.46 -12.57
C GLU A 156 -16.50 -9.04 -11.22
N ASP A 157 -17.42 -9.58 -10.41
CA ASP A 157 -17.09 -10.24 -9.14
C ASP A 157 -16.45 -11.63 -9.35
N ASP A 158 -16.49 -12.18 -10.57
CA ASP A 158 -15.69 -13.36 -10.92
C ASP A 158 -14.18 -13.10 -10.76
N PHE A 159 -13.76 -11.83 -10.60
CA PHE A 159 -12.43 -11.45 -10.14
C PHE A 159 -12.03 -12.15 -8.84
N PHE A 160 -12.96 -12.30 -7.89
CA PHE A 160 -12.69 -12.87 -6.57
C PHE A 160 -12.59 -14.40 -6.59
N THR A 161 -13.19 -15.06 -7.58
CA THR A 161 -13.38 -16.52 -7.56
C THR A 161 -12.64 -17.23 -8.69
N ASN A 162 -12.54 -16.63 -9.88
CA ASN A 162 -11.96 -17.29 -11.03
C ASN A 162 -10.43 -17.47 -10.88
N PRO A 163 -9.90 -18.70 -11.01
CA PRO A 163 -8.48 -18.98 -10.77
C PRO A 163 -7.54 -18.31 -11.77
N ILE A 164 -7.97 -18.11 -13.03
CA ILE A 164 -7.17 -17.41 -14.05
C ILE A 164 -7.05 -15.93 -13.69
N VAL A 165 -8.16 -15.28 -13.33
CA VAL A 165 -8.18 -13.87 -12.94
C VAL A 165 -7.36 -13.63 -11.67
N LYS A 166 -7.53 -14.49 -10.65
CA LYS A 166 -6.68 -14.48 -9.46
C LYS A 166 -5.20 -14.66 -9.79
N GLY A 167 -4.88 -15.50 -10.77
CA GLY A 167 -3.52 -15.67 -11.30
C GLY A 167 -2.95 -14.39 -11.90
N TYR A 168 -3.74 -13.65 -12.68
CA TYR A 168 -3.32 -12.36 -13.22
C TYR A 168 -2.98 -11.35 -12.12
N TYR A 169 -3.84 -11.24 -11.11
CA TYR A 169 -3.58 -10.37 -9.96
C TYR A 169 -2.29 -10.77 -9.22
N LYS A 170 -2.11 -12.06 -8.91
CA LYS A 170 -0.88 -12.56 -8.26
C LYS A 170 0.39 -12.29 -9.07
N ASN A 171 0.33 -12.38 -10.39
CA ASN A 171 1.45 -12.06 -11.26
C ASN A 171 1.79 -10.57 -11.22
N TYR A 172 0.77 -9.71 -11.22
CA TYR A 172 0.93 -8.26 -11.08
C TYR A 172 1.49 -7.87 -9.72
N VAL A 173 0.94 -8.40 -8.63
CA VAL A 173 1.45 -8.19 -7.26
C VAL A 173 2.93 -8.55 -7.17
N LYS A 174 3.33 -9.70 -7.72
CA LYS A 174 4.74 -10.09 -7.75
C LYS A 174 5.59 -9.09 -8.54
N ALA A 175 5.11 -8.63 -9.70
CA ALA A 175 5.84 -7.66 -10.53
C ALA A 175 6.05 -6.33 -9.80
N VAL A 176 5.04 -5.81 -9.09
CA VAL A 176 5.14 -4.57 -8.31
C VAL A 176 6.07 -4.73 -7.11
N LEU A 177 5.81 -5.72 -6.24
CA LEU A 177 6.57 -5.88 -4.99
C LEU A 177 8.05 -6.18 -5.24
N THR A 178 8.37 -6.92 -6.31
CA THR A 178 9.76 -7.28 -6.65
C THR A 178 10.44 -6.29 -7.59
N ARG A 179 9.76 -5.21 -8.00
CA ARG A 179 10.35 -4.17 -8.84
C ARG A 179 11.53 -3.52 -8.13
N VAL A 180 12.68 -3.47 -8.80
CA VAL A 180 13.81 -2.64 -8.40
C VAL A 180 13.57 -1.22 -8.91
N ASN A 181 13.45 -0.28 -7.99
CA ASN A 181 13.27 1.12 -8.31
C ASN A 181 14.47 1.62 -9.15
N SER A 182 14.21 2.13 -10.35
CA SER A 182 15.26 2.57 -11.28
C SER A 182 16.05 3.80 -10.82
N ILE A 183 15.58 4.51 -9.79
CA ILE A 183 16.20 5.72 -9.23
C ILE A 183 16.94 5.38 -7.93
N THR A 184 16.28 4.70 -6.98
CA THR A 184 16.89 4.39 -5.68
C THR A 184 17.75 3.12 -5.71
N GLY A 185 17.55 2.24 -6.70
CA GLY A 185 18.20 0.93 -6.78
C GLY A 185 17.69 -0.10 -5.76
N VAL A 186 16.63 0.23 -5.01
CA VAL A 186 16.05 -0.61 -3.96
C VAL A 186 14.80 -1.31 -4.50
N ALA A 187 14.64 -2.61 -4.21
CA ALA A 187 13.40 -3.31 -4.52
C ALA A 187 12.25 -2.73 -3.69
N TYR A 188 11.04 -2.63 -4.25
CA TYR A 188 9.91 -2.03 -3.53
C TYR A 188 9.62 -2.75 -2.21
N LYS A 189 9.68 -4.09 -2.19
CA LYS A 189 9.58 -4.90 -0.95
C LYS A 189 10.65 -4.61 0.12
N ASP A 190 11.72 -3.90 -0.24
CA ASP A 190 12.83 -3.54 0.63
C ASP A 190 12.92 -2.01 0.86
N GLU A 191 11.95 -1.21 0.37
CA GLU A 191 11.95 0.26 0.44
C GLU A 191 11.07 0.77 1.60
N PRO A 192 11.65 1.21 2.73
CA PRO A 192 10.89 1.61 3.93
C PRO A 192 10.07 2.90 3.76
N THR A 193 10.23 3.63 2.64
CA THR A 193 9.34 4.74 2.26
C THR A 193 7.91 4.23 1.99
N ILE A 194 7.76 2.99 1.54
CA ILE A 194 6.45 2.37 1.43
C ILE A 194 6.02 1.99 2.85
N PHE A 195 4.86 2.49 3.27
CA PHE A 195 4.26 2.21 4.58
C PHE A 195 3.48 0.90 4.54
N ALA A 196 2.65 0.70 3.52
CA ALA A 196 1.84 -0.50 3.38
C ALA A 196 1.43 -0.77 1.93
N TRP A 197 1.14 -2.04 1.68
CA TRP A 197 0.37 -2.49 0.53
C TRP A 197 -1.12 -2.46 0.86
N GLU A 198 -1.95 -2.08 -0.10
CA GLU A 198 -3.41 -2.21 -0.04
C GLU A 198 -3.87 -3.19 -1.12
N LEU A 199 -4.60 -4.23 -0.72
CA LEU A 199 -5.03 -5.28 -1.65
C LEU A 199 -5.88 -4.75 -2.81
N MET A 200 -6.90 -3.94 -2.51
CA MET A 200 -7.80 -3.35 -3.50
C MET A 200 -8.44 -2.08 -2.95
N ASN A 201 -8.55 -1.03 -3.77
CA ASN A 201 -9.39 0.12 -3.43
C ASN A 201 -10.87 -0.28 -3.40
N GLU A 202 -11.48 -0.19 -2.22
CA GLU A 202 -12.93 -0.28 -1.99
C GLU A 202 -13.58 -1.55 -2.55
N PRO A 203 -13.11 -2.76 -2.17
CA PRO A 203 -13.63 -4.01 -2.72
C PRO A 203 -15.11 -4.18 -2.41
N ARG A 204 -15.90 -4.53 -3.43
CA ARG A 204 -17.32 -4.89 -3.30
C ARG A 204 -17.62 -6.14 -4.13
N CYS A 205 -18.47 -7.01 -3.59
CA CYS A 205 -18.97 -8.21 -4.25
C CYS A 205 -20.49 -8.27 -4.12
N GLN A 206 -21.20 -7.81 -5.15
CA GLN A 206 -22.67 -7.73 -5.14
C GLN A 206 -23.32 -9.08 -5.45
N SER A 207 -22.59 -9.97 -6.10
CA SER A 207 -23.05 -11.34 -6.38
C SER A 207 -23.01 -12.27 -5.16
N ASP A 208 -22.31 -11.90 -4.08
CA ASP A 208 -22.21 -12.69 -2.84
C ASP A 208 -22.27 -11.80 -1.58
N LEU A 209 -23.48 -11.48 -1.15
CA LEU A 209 -23.72 -10.70 0.08
C LEU A 209 -23.48 -11.50 1.37
N SER A 210 -23.18 -12.80 1.30
CA SER A 210 -22.74 -13.56 2.49
C SER A 210 -21.35 -13.13 2.98
N GLY A 211 -20.57 -12.47 2.12
CA GLY A 211 -19.20 -12.04 2.38
C GLY A 211 -18.15 -13.11 2.16
N LYS A 212 -18.55 -14.34 1.80
CA LYS A 212 -17.64 -15.47 1.67
C LYS A 212 -16.60 -15.27 0.57
N SER A 213 -17.02 -14.79 -0.60
CA SER A 213 -16.13 -14.61 -1.76
C SER A 213 -14.99 -13.63 -1.46
N ILE A 214 -15.30 -12.50 -0.83
CA ILE A 214 -14.27 -11.53 -0.40
C ILE A 214 -13.44 -12.12 0.74
N GLN A 215 -14.04 -12.79 1.74
CA GLN A 215 -13.30 -13.40 2.84
C GLN A 215 -12.23 -14.39 2.34
N ASP A 216 -12.61 -15.30 1.44
CA ASP A 216 -11.70 -16.29 0.85
C ASP A 216 -10.61 -15.60 0.01
N TRP A 217 -10.99 -14.60 -0.79
CA TRP A 217 -10.05 -13.86 -1.63
C TRP A 217 -9.03 -13.08 -0.80
N VAL A 218 -9.46 -12.36 0.23
CA VAL A 218 -8.55 -11.62 1.13
C VAL A 218 -7.60 -12.58 1.82
N ALA A 219 -8.07 -13.74 2.29
CA ALA A 219 -7.21 -14.74 2.94
C ALA A 219 -6.15 -15.28 1.97
N GLU A 220 -6.54 -15.59 0.73
CA GLU A 220 -5.63 -16.08 -0.30
C GLU A 220 -4.60 -15.03 -0.73
N MET A 221 -5.05 -13.80 -1.02
CA MET A 221 -4.18 -12.75 -1.55
C MET A 221 -3.25 -12.17 -0.50
N SER A 222 -3.73 -12.00 0.75
CA SER A 222 -2.88 -11.52 1.83
C SER A 222 -1.77 -12.51 2.18
N THR A 223 -2.08 -13.81 2.20
CA THR A 223 -1.08 -14.87 2.34
C THR A 223 -0.05 -14.83 1.21
N TYR A 224 -0.49 -14.62 -0.03
CA TYR A 224 0.41 -14.53 -1.17
C TYR A 224 1.31 -13.29 -1.11
N VAL A 225 0.76 -12.11 -0.81
CA VAL A 225 1.54 -10.87 -0.62
C VAL A 225 2.62 -11.07 0.45
N LYS A 226 2.24 -11.58 1.64
CA LYS A 226 3.17 -11.82 2.76
C LYS A 226 4.22 -12.88 2.46
N SER A 227 3.97 -13.80 1.52
CA SER A 227 4.98 -14.76 1.06
C SER A 227 6.09 -14.13 0.22
N ILE A 228 5.82 -12.98 -0.41
CA ILE A 228 6.78 -12.22 -1.22
C ILE A 228 7.48 -11.16 -0.35
N ASP A 229 6.71 -10.48 0.49
CA ASP A 229 7.13 -9.36 1.31
C ASP A 229 6.64 -9.50 2.75
N ALA A 230 7.59 -9.79 3.65
CA ALA A 230 7.35 -9.88 5.09
C ALA A 230 7.76 -8.61 5.85
N ASN A 231 8.18 -7.55 5.15
CA ASN A 231 8.66 -6.30 5.75
C ASN A 231 7.52 -5.29 5.92
N HIS A 232 6.70 -5.10 4.88
CA HIS A 232 5.66 -4.08 4.84
C HIS A 232 4.38 -4.49 5.56
N LEU A 233 3.65 -3.49 6.07
CA LEU A 233 2.28 -3.67 6.51
C LEU A 233 1.37 -3.96 5.30
N LEU A 234 0.26 -4.63 5.57
CA LEU A 234 -0.75 -4.99 4.60
C LEU A 234 -2.14 -4.70 5.16
N GLU A 235 -2.97 -4.12 4.32
CA GLU A 235 -4.37 -3.85 4.60
C GLU A 235 -5.23 -4.18 3.38
N VAL A 236 -6.55 -4.19 3.55
CA VAL A 236 -7.48 -4.69 2.53
C VAL A 236 -7.93 -3.59 1.56
N GLY A 237 -8.14 -2.37 2.05
CA GLY A 237 -8.73 -1.22 1.36
C GLY A 237 -10.24 -1.11 1.53
N LEU A 238 -10.77 -1.57 2.68
CA LEU A 238 -12.21 -1.60 2.94
C LEU A 238 -12.76 -0.19 3.17
N GLU A 239 -13.98 0.01 2.68
CA GLU A 239 -14.78 1.18 3.06
C GLU A 239 -15.32 1.09 4.49
N GLY A 240 -15.33 -0.11 5.09
CA GLY A 240 -15.70 -0.32 6.48
C GLY A 240 -17.09 -0.90 6.73
N PHE A 241 -17.79 -1.37 5.68
CA PHE A 241 -19.11 -1.98 5.84
C PHE A 241 -19.05 -3.29 6.63
N TYR A 242 -20.01 -3.47 7.54
CA TYR A 242 -20.19 -4.69 8.32
C TYR A 242 -21.02 -5.71 7.54
N GLY A 243 -20.69 -6.98 7.73
CA GLY A 243 -21.50 -8.11 7.29
C GLY A 243 -22.23 -8.77 8.47
N GLU A 244 -22.59 -10.04 8.29
CA GLU A 244 -23.35 -10.83 9.27
C GLU A 244 -22.46 -11.55 10.30
N PHE A 245 -21.13 -11.41 10.24
CA PHE A 245 -20.23 -12.17 11.11
C PHE A 245 -20.44 -11.86 12.60
N VAL A 246 -20.75 -10.61 12.94
CA VAL A 246 -21.21 -10.22 14.28
C VAL A 246 -22.66 -9.75 14.20
N PRO A 247 -23.61 -10.48 14.80
CA PRO A 247 -25.02 -10.12 14.78
C PRO A 247 -25.29 -8.68 15.20
N GLY A 248 -26.12 -7.98 14.43
CA GLY A 248 -26.54 -6.60 14.70
C GLY A 248 -25.55 -5.52 14.25
N LYS A 249 -24.31 -5.84 13.86
CA LYS A 249 -23.34 -4.82 13.42
C LYS A 249 -23.68 -4.21 12.06
N LYS A 250 -24.27 -4.99 11.17
CA LYS A 250 -24.74 -4.57 9.84
C LYS A 250 -25.68 -3.37 9.85
N GLN A 251 -26.44 -3.18 10.94
CA GLN A 251 -27.35 -2.03 11.13
C GLN A 251 -26.61 -0.68 11.19
N ASN A 252 -25.29 -0.70 11.46
CA ASN A 252 -24.47 0.51 11.47
C ASN A 252 -24.02 0.94 10.06
N ASN A 253 -24.30 0.12 9.03
CA ASN A 253 -23.98 0.51 7.67
C ASN A 253 -24.88 1.68 7.23
N PRO A 254 -24.31 2.73 6.64
CA PRO A 254 -25.07 3.89 6.20
C PRO A 254 -26.10 3.50 5.15
N GLY A 255 -27.34 3.97 5.31
CA GLY A 255 -28.43 3.68 4.37
C GLY A 255 -28.81 2.19 4.25
N GLY A 256 -28.34 1.32 5.15
CA GLY A 256 -28.52 -0.14 5.01
C GLY A 256 -27.73 -0.74 3.85
N ILE A 257 -26.66 -0.07 3.41
CA ILE A 257 -25.82 -0.53 2.30
C ILE A 257 -25.17 -1.88 2.63
N GLU A 258 -25.24 -2.80 1.66
CA GLU A 258 -24.58 -4.09 1.68
C GLU A 258 -23.73 -4.23 0.41
N VAL A 259 -22.48 -4.69 0.57
CA VAL A 259 -21.52 -4.76 -0.53
C VAL A 259 -20.72 -6.06 -0.57
N GLY A 260 -21.12 -7.07 0.20
CA GLY A 260 -20.43 -8.36 0.26
C GLY A 260 -19.06 -8.32 0.97
N THR A 261 -18.78 -7.28 1.76
CA THR A 261 -17.65 -7.23 2.69
C THR A 261 -18.13 -7.44 4.12
N ASP A 262 -17.21 -7.82 5.00
CA ASP A 262 -17.43 -7.82 6.44
C ASP A 262 -16.20 -7.27 7.16
N PHE A 263 -16.29 -6.02 7.62
CA PHE A 263 -15.21 -5.31 8.30
C PHE A 263 -14.55 -6.13 9.41
N ILE A 264 -15.30 -6.96 10.16
CA ILE A 264 -14.76 -7.69 11.29
C ILE A 264 -14.07 -8.97 10.81
N SER A 265 -14.72 -9.79 9.99
CA SER A 265 -14.12 -11.08 9.58
C SER A 265 -12.95 -10.89 8.62
N ASN A 266 -13.03 -9.91 7.70
CA ASN A 266 -11.96 -9.63 6.75
C ASN A 266 -10.70 -9.16 7.48
N ASN A 267 -10.83 -8.29 8.49
CA ASN A 267 -9.69 -7.80 9.29
C ASN A 267 -9.25 -8.75 10.41
N ARG A 268 -9.90 -9.92 10.60
CA ARG A 268 -9.42 -10.99 11.49
C ARG A 268 -8.43 -11.94 10.82
N ILE A 269 -8.20 -11.78 9.52
CA ILE A 269 -7.20 -12.54 8.77
C ILE A 269 -5.82 -12.13 9.29
N LEU A 270 -5.00 -13.12 9.68
CA LEU A 270 -3.73 -12.91 10.38
C LEU A 270 -2.73 -12.03 9.61
N GLN A 271 -2.80 -12.06 8.28
CA GLN A 271 -1.90 -11.31 7.40
C GLN A 271 -2.30 -9.84 7.23
N ILE A 272 -3.45 -9.41 7.74
CA ILE A 272 -3.91 -8.02 7.72
C ILE A 272 -3.44 -7.32 9.00
N ASP A 273 -2.63 -6.28 8.87
CA ASP A 273 -1.94 -5.64 10.00
C ASP A 273 -2.72 -4.48 10.62
N PHE A 274 -3.59 -3.82 9.84
CA PHE A 274 -4.43 -2.73 10.30
C PHE A 274 -5.71 -2.61 9.47
N THR A 275 -6.68 -1.88 10.00
CA THR A 275 -8.01 -1.73 9.40
C THR A 275 -8.20 -0.37 8.75
N THR A 276 -8.94 -0.33 7.64
CA THR A 276 -9.32 0.90 6.95
C THR A 276 -10.83 1.10 6.95
N ILE A 277 -11.26 2.37 6.97
CA ILE A 277 -12.64 2.81 6.72
C ILE A 277 -12.59 4.03 5.80
N HIS A 278 -13.57 4.14 4.92
CA HIS A 278 -13.82 5.33 4.12
C HIS A 278 -15.12 5.97 4.60
N ILE A 279 -15.32 7.27 4.41
CA ILE A 279 -16.55 7.95 4.88
C ILE A 279 -16.96 8.99 3.84
N TYR A 280 -18.05 8.71 3.13
CA TYR A 280 -18.65 9.61 2.13
C TYR A 280 -20.15 9.83 2.39
N PRO A 281 -20.53 10.57 3.44
CA PRO A 281 -21.93 10.68 3.87
C PRO A 281 -22.82 11.26 2.76
N ASP A 282 -22.31 12.28 2.07
CA ASP A 282 -23.03 12.90 0.95
C ASP A 282 -23.32 11.90 -0.16
N GLN A 283 -22.44 10.91 -0.41
CA GLN A 283 -22.68 9.91 -1.46
C GLN A 283 -23.60 8.78 -0.98
N TRP A 284 -23.44 8.35 0.26
CA TRP A 284 -24.15 7.19 0.80
C TRP A 284 -25.62 7.47 1.14
N TYR A 285 -25.99 8.73 1.39
CA TYR A 285 -27.36 9.11 1.81
C TYR A 285 -28.19 9.85 0.74
N ILE A 286 -27.68 10.10 -0.47
CA ILE A 286 -28.43 10.80 -1.54
C ILE A 286 -29.75 10.10 -1.91
N PHE A 287 -29.86 8.78 -1.79
CA PHE A 287 -31.09 8.06 -2.13
C PHE A 287 -32.25 8.26 -1.12
N HIS A 288 -32.05 8.94 0.01
CA HIS A 288 -33.12 9.19 0.98
C HIS A 288 -33.83 10.55 0.82
N CYS A 289 -33.23 11.52 0.11
CA CYS A 289 -33.82 12.87 -0.01
C CYS A 289 -34.86 13.04 -1.12
N ILE A 290 -35.02 12.08 -2.04
CA ILE A 290 -35.98 12.20 -3.16
C ILE A 290 -37.40 11.72 -2.77
N ILE A 291 -37.57 11.07 -1.60
CA ILE A 291 -38.88 10.51 -1.20
C ILE A 291 -39.68 11.49 -0.31
N HIS A 292 -39.13 12.63 0.10
CA HIS A 292 -39.80 13.62 0.97
C HIS A 292 -39.75 15.06 0.42
N SER A 293 -40.11 15.23 -0.86
CA SER A 293 -40.43 16.54 -1.44
C SER A 293 -41.72 16.47 -2.26
#